data_AF-A0A923KLM4-F1
#
_entry.id   AF-A0A923KLM4-F1
#
_cell.length_a   1.000
_cell.length_b   1.000
_cell.length_c   1.000
_cell.angle_alpha   90.00
_cell.angle_beta   90.00
_cell.angle_gamma   90.00
#
_symmetry.space_group_name_H-M   'P 1'
#
loop_
_entity.id
_entity.type
_entity.pdbx_description
1 polymer ?
#
loop_
_entity_poly.entity_id
_entity_poly.type
_entity_poly.pdbx_seq_one_letter_code
_entity_poly.pdbx_strand_id
1 'polypeptide(L)' 'MMLIEKALYICRENPNDISISFLQRRLILGYSVALKLMDGLIENGWIIKDIDESQIRYRLR' A
#
# COMPACT_ATOMS: atom_id res chain seq x y z
N MET A 1 7.39 -8.84 -13.75
CA MET A 1 6.73 -8.50 -12.48
C MET A 1 5.78 -7.35 -12.72
N MET A 2 4.49 -7.55 -12.47
CA MET A 2 3.46 -6.53 -12.57
C MET A 2 3.64 -5.47 -11.48
N LEU A 3 3.11 -4.26 -11.69
CA LEU A 3 3.23 -3.15 -10.73
C LEU A 3 2.67 -3.50 -9.34
N ILE A 4 1.57 -4.25 -9.30
CA ILE A 4 0.92 -4.68 -8.06
C ILE A 4 1.77 -5.70 -7.27
N GLU A 5 2.44 -6.62 -7.96
CA GLU A 5 3.37 -7.57 -7.35
C GLU A 5 4.60 -6.86 -6.80
N LYS A 6 5.11 -5.85 -7.53
CA LYS A 6 6.21 -5.00 -7.06
C LYS A 6 5.84 -4.21 -5.80
N ALA A 7 4.61 -3.69 -5.75
CA ALA A 7 4.10 -2.99 -4.58
C ALA A 7 3.99 -3.92 -3.37
N LEU A 8 3.44 -5.12 -3.56
CA LEU A 8 3.37 -6.15 -2.52
C LEU A 8 4.76 -6.53 -2.00
N TYR A 9 5.73 -6.73 -2.89
CA TYR A 9 7.12 -7.01 -2.51
C TYR A 9 7.69 -5.90 -1.62
N ILE A 10 7.53 -4.64 -2.03
CA ILE A 10 8.01 -3.49 -1.26
C ILE A 10 7.34 -3.40 0.12
N CYS A 11 6.03 -3.65 0.22
CA CYS A 11 5.31 -3.68 1.50
C CYS A 11 5.81 -4.81 2.41
N ARG A 12 6.17 -5.98 1.86
CA ARG A 12 6.76 -7.09 2.62
C ARG A 12 8.14 -6.78 3.18
N GLU A 13 8.96 -6.06 2.41
CA GLU A 13 10.27 -5.60 2.87
C GLU A 13 10.16 -4.49 3.93
N ASN A 14 9.03 -3.79 4.02
CA ASN A 14 8.82 -2.64 4.91
C ASN A 14 7.46 -2.72 5.64
N PRO A 15 7.24 -3.74 6.48
CA PRO A 15 5.91 -4.01 7.07
C PRO A 15 5.42 -2.92 8.02
N ASN A 16 6.33 -2.08 8.55
CA ASN A 16 6.03 -1.02 9.50
C ASN A 16 5.69 0.33 8.86
N ASP A 17 5.94 0.50 7.56
CA ASP A 17 5.66 1.75 6.83
C ASP A 17 4.88 1.42 5.55
N ILE A 18 3.61 1.07 5.72
CA ILE A 18 2.69 0.82 4.62
C ILE A 18 1.74 2.02 4.54
N SER A 19 1.93 2.83 3.52
CA SER A 19 1.10 4.01 3.27
C SER A 19 1.12 4.39 1.79
N ILE A 20 0.13 5.18 1.37
CA ILE A 20 0.06 5.68 -0.01
C ILE A 20 1.31 6.52 -0.33
N SER A 21 1.71 7.41 0.59
CA SER A 21 2.89 8.26 0.43
C SER A 21 4.20 7.47 0.41
N PHE A 22 4.29 6.37 1.15
CA PHE A 22 5.40 5.42 1.05
C PHE A 22 5.47 4.80 -0.36
N LEU A 23 4.36 4.28 -0.88
CA LEU A 23 4.30 3.71 -2.23
C LEU A 23 4.63 4.74 -3.31
N GLN A 24 4.14 5.98 -3.19
CA GLN A 24 4.49 7.07 -4.10
C GLN A 24 6.00 7.29 -4.19
N ARG A 25 6.68 7.39 -3.05
CA ARG A 25 8.14 7.62 -3.00
C ARG A 25 8.92 6.43 -3.52
N ARG A 26 8.52 5.21 -3.14
CA ARG A 26 9.30 4.01 -3.48
C ARG A 26 9.12 3.56 -4.93
N LEU A 27 7.95 3.82 -5.52
CA LEU A 27 7.63 3.43 -6.89
C LEU A 27 7.66 4.60 -7.88
N ILE A 28 7.91 5.83 -7.42
CA ILE A 28 7.91 7.05 -8.23
C ILE A 28 6.56 7.19 -8.97
N LEU A 29 5.48 7.18 -8.19
CA LEU A 29 4.11 7.24 -8.69
C LEU A 29 3.40 8.52 -8.22
N GLY A 30 2.53 9.05 -9.06
CA GLY A 30 1.59 10.09 -8.66
C GLY A 30 0.57 9.56 -7.64
N TYR A 31 -0.02 10.47 -6.86
CA TYR A 31 -0.95 10.13 -5.77
C TYR A 31 -2.11 9.24 -6.24
N SER A 32 -2.78 9.61 -7.33
CA SER A 32 -3.92 8.83 -7.84
C SER A 32 -3.54 7.41 -8.25
N VAL A 33 -2.33 7.21 -8.81
CA VAL A 33 -1.85 5.88 -9.19
C VAL A 33 -1.53 5.05 -7.95
N ALA A 34 -0.87 5.64 -6.96
CA ALA A 34 -0.57 4.97 -5.70
C ALA A 34 -1.82 4.65 -4.89
N LEU A 35 -2.84 5.52 -4.92
CA LEU A 35 -4.14 5.27 -4.30
C LEU A 35 -4.82 4.04 -4.92
N LYS A 36 -4.98 4.02 -6.26
CA LYS A 36 -5.53 2.86 -6.98
C LYS A 36 -4.75 1.57 -6.72
N LEU A 37 -3.43 1.69 -6.60
CA LEU A 37 -2.56 0.56 -6.30
C LEU A 37 -2.81 0.03 -4.89
N MET A 38 -2.92 0.91 -3.89
CA MET A 38 -3.27 0.54 -2.51
C MET A 38 -4.65 -0.10 -2.43
N ASP A 39 -5.65 0.48 -3.11
CA ASP A 39 -7.00 -0.07 -3.19
C ASP A 39 -6.97 -1.48 -3.79
N GLY A 40 -6.21 -1.69 -4.88
CA GLY A 40 -6.02 -3.03 -5.46
C GLY A 40 -5.36 -4.01 -4.48
N LEU A 41 -4.37 -3.60 -3.69
CA LEU A 41 -3.76 -4.46 -2.67
C LEU A 41 -4.76 -4.86 -1.56
N ILE A 42 -5.68 -3.97 -1.22
CA ILE A 42 -6.76 -4.21 -0.25
C ILE A 42 -7.82 -5.14 -0.84
N GLU A 43 -8.28 -4.89 -2.07
CA GLU A 43 -9.28 -5.71 -2.77
C GLU A 43 -8.80 -7.16 -2.97
N ASN A 44 -7.50 -7.35 -3.22
CA ASN A 44 -6.89 -8.68 -3.30
C ASN A 44 -6.68 -9.33 -1.92
N GLY A 45 -6.97 -8.62 -0.83
CA GLY A 45 -6.85 -9.12 0.53
C GLY A 45 -5.40 -9.27 1.03
N TRP A 46 -4.44 -8.58 0.41
CA TRP A 46 -3.04 -8.59 0.85
C TRP A 46 -2.74 -7.53 1.91
N ILE A 47 -3.48 -6.42 1.89
CA ILE A 47 -3.39 -5.34 2.87
C ILE A 47 -4.73 -5.16 3.57
N ILE A 48 -4.69 -5.00 4.88
CA ILE A 48 -5.82 -4.61 5.72
C ILE A 48 -5.72 -3.12 5.99
N LYS A 49 -6.82 -2.40 5.76
CA LYS A 49 -6.98 -1.00 6.13
C LYS A 49 -7.73 -0.93 7.45
N ASP A 50 -7.02 -0.61 8.53
CA ASP A 50 -7.61 -0.32 9.83
C ASP A 50 -7.92 1.17 9.91
N ILE A 51 -9.16 1.51 10.28
CA ILE A 51 -9.59 2.89 10.49
C ILE A 51 -9.84 3.03 11.98
N ASP A 52 -8.96 3.75 12.66
CA ASP A 52 -9.13 4.16 14.05
C ASP A 52 -9.66 5.61 14.10
N GLU A 53 -10.23 6.03 15.23
CA GLU A 53 -10.96 7.30 15.42
C GLU A 53 -10.18 8.56 15.00
N SER A 54 -8.87 8.46 14.76
CA SER A 54 -8.03 9.57 14.28
C SER A 54 -7.00 9.20 13.21
N GLN A 55 -6.84 7.93 12.83
CA GLN A 55 -5.78 7.51 11.90
C GLN A 55 -6.18 6.32 11.02
N ILE A 56 -5.77 6.40 9.75
CA ILE A 56 -5.82 5.26 8.83
C ILE A 56 -4.47 4.53 8.92
N ARG A 57 -4.50 3.24 9.26
CA ARG A 57 -3.34 2.37 9.22
C ARG A 57 -3.53 1.29 8.16
N TYR A 58 -2.44 0.97 7.48
CA TYR A 58 -2.38 -0.15 6.55
C TYR A 58 -1.39 -1.16 7.10
N ARG A 59 -1.75 -2.44 7.06
CA ARG A 59 -0.86 -3.53 7.45
C ARG A 59 -1.01 -4.70 6.50
N LEU A 60 0.02 -5.53 6.41
CA LEU A 60 -0.10 -6.81 5.71
C LEU A 60 -1.11 -7.70 6.43
N ARG A 61 -1.87 -8.47 5.64
CA ARG A 61 -2.70 -9.56 6.16
C ARG A 61 -1.85 -10.67 6.74
#